data_AF-A0A6H2NQT6-F1
#
_entry.id   AF-A0A6H2NQT6-F1
#
_cell.length_a   1.000
_cell.length_b   1.000
_cell.length_c   1.000
_cell.angle_alpha   90.00
_cell.angle_beta   90.00
_cell.angle_gamma   90.00
#
_symmetry.space_group_name_H-M   'P 1'
#
loop_
_entity.id
_entity.type
_entity.pdbx_description
1 polymer ?
#
loop_
_entity_poly.entity_id
_entity_poly.type
_entity_poly.pdbx_seq_one_letter_code
_entity_poly.pdbx_strand_id
1 'polypeptide(L)'
;MPIPEAKLFKLNWRDHSSKDNATRPRKGDLMLLLQKAKVTHLVEFIDDELYGEGSGEWGIYRVVKVLWMPPEDSDWDKLRHQQEFFGFDYVVGDGAAHDLSAENQMQQFHQYWDAKGGLAAFQNHVDNLISEMLSTTE
;
A
#
# COMPACT_ATOMS: atom_id res chain seq x y z
N MET A 1 18.86 15.38 -0.22
CA MET A 1 18.70 14.38 0.84
C MET A 1 19.19 13.05 0.29
N PRO A 2 20.15 12.37 0.92
CA PRO A 2 20.54 11.03 0.49
C PRO A 2 19.34 10.10 0.70
N ILE A 3 18.89 9.45 -0.37
CA ILE A 3 17.84 8.43 -0.33
C ILE A 3 18.48 7.22 0.37
N PRO A 4 18.06 6.83 1.58
CA PRO A 4 18.49 5.57 2.19
C PRO A 4 18.20 4.44 1.20
N GLU A 5 19.16 3.55 0.98
CA GLU A 5 19.14 2.44 0.01
C GLU A 5 17.71 2.03 -0.39
N ALA A 6 17.29 2.39 -1.59
CA ALA A 6 15.95 2.05 -2.08
C ALA A 6 15.83 0.52 -2.10
N LYS A 7 15.09 -0.04 -1.13
CA LYS A 7 14.84 -1.48 -1.08
C LYS A 7 13.79 -1.81 -2.14
N LEU A 8 14.25 -2.43 -3.22
CA LEU A 8 13.39 -2.98 -4.27
C LEU A 8 12.91 -4.37 -3.85
N PHE A 9 11.62 -4.62 -3.99
CA PHE A 9 11.00 -5.88 -3.63
C PHE A 9 10.14 -6.45 -4.76
N LYS A 10 9.97 -7.77 -4.72
CA LYS A 10 8.96 -8.48 -5.51
C LYS A 10 7.67 -8.52 -4.69
N LEU A 11 6.67 -7.77 -5.12
CA LEU A 11 5.31 -7.87 -4.59
C LEU A 11 4.61 -9.01 -5.33
N ASN A 12 4.36 -10.13 -4.64
CA ASN A 12 3.80 -11.33 -5.25
C ASN A 12 2.27 -11.35 -5.14
N TRP A 13 1.61 -11.88 -6.16
CA TRP A 13 0.18 -12.21 -6.16
C TRP A 13 0.01 -13.73 -6.20
N ARG A 14 -1.12 -14.21 -5.64
CA ARG A 14 -1.37 -15.62 -5.34
C ARG A 14 -1.43 -16.53 -6.57
N ASP A 15 -1.90 -16.11 -7.72
CA ASP A 15 -1.82 -16.99 -8.90
C ASP A 15 -2.12 -16.23 -10.18
N HIS A 16 -2.10 -16.94 -11.31
CA HIS A 16 -2.49 -16.39 -12.60
C HIS A 16 -3.96 -15.93 -12.67
N SER A 17 -4.86 -16.41 -11.79
CA SER A 17 -6.22 -15.87 -11.71
C SER A 17 -6.22 -14.44 -11.15
N SER A 18 -5.13 -14.05 -10.48
CA SER A 18 -4.90 -12.71 -9.96
C SER A 18 -4.25 -11.76 -10.98
N LYS A 19 -4.05 -12.15 -12.25
CA LYS A 19 -3.42 -11.30 -13.28
C LYS A 19 -4.14 -9.96 -13.45
N ASP A 20 -5.46 -9.98 -13.52
CA ASP A 20 -6.26 -8.76 -13.68
C ASP A 20 -6.13 -7.82 -12.47
N ASN A 21 -5.88 -8.38 -11.28
CA ASN A 21 -5.64 -7.62 -10.07
C ASN A 21 -4.21 -7.03 -10.04
N ALA A 22 -3.21 -7.85 -10.39
CA ALA A 22 -1.81 -7.48 -10.39
C ALA A 22 -1.43 -6.44 -11.47
N THR A 23 -2.29 -6.28 -12.49
CA THR A 23 -2.10 -5.33 -13.59
C THR A 23 -2.81 -3.99 -13.39
N ARG A 24 -3.64 -3.84 -12.35
CA ARG A 24 -4.32 -2.57 -12.05
C ARG A 24 -3.33 -1.44 -11.74
N PRO A 25 -2.33 -1.62 -10.86
CA PRO A 25 -1.42 -0.55 -10.50
C PRO A 25 -0.50 -0.21 -11.67
N ARG A 26 -0.31 1.09 -11.91
CA ARG A 26 0.56 1.65 -12.93
C ARG A 26 1.89 2.11 -12.35
N LYS A 27 2.89 2.27 -13.21
CA LYS A 27 4.16 2.89 -12.87
C LYS A 27 3.92 4.25 -12.20
N GLY A 28 4.54 4.46 -11.05
CA GLY A 28 4.43 5.68 -10.23
C GLY A 28 3.27 5.67 -9.24
N ASP A 29 2.36 4.69 -9.30
CA ASP A 29 1.30 4.55 -8.31
C ASP A 29 1.89 4.19 -6.94
N LEU A 30 1.26 4.73 -5.90
CA LEU A 30 1.53 4.40 -4.51
C LEU A 30 0.50 3.40 -3.99
N MET A 31 0.95 2.47 -3.17
CA MET A 31 0.08 1.47 -2.55
C MET A 31 0.44 1.24 -1.10
N LEU A 32 -0.59 1.26 -0.24
CA LEU A 32 -0.52 0.76 1.12
C LEU A 32 -0.78 -0.74 1.11
N LEU A 33 0.14 -1.51 1.72
CA LEU A 33 -0.04 -2.95 1.91
C LEU A 33 -0.64 -3.22 3.29
N LEU A 34 -1.72 -3.99 3.32
CA LEU A 34 -2.47 -4.31 4.53
C LEU A 34 -2.33 -5.80 4.85
N GLN A 35 -2.10 -6.11 6.13
CA GLN A 35 -2.13 -7.49 6.63
C GLN A 35 -2.73 -7.50 8.04
N LYS A 36 -3.78 -8.31 8.25
CA LYS A 36 -4.50 -8.41 9.54
C LYS A 36 -4.86 -7.02 10.13
N ALA A 37 -5.41 -6.14 9.30
CA ALA A 37 -5.78 -4.75 9.65
C ALA A 37 -4.60 -3.84 10.09
N LYS A 38 -3.36 -4.26 9.85
CA LYS A 38 -2.16 -3.44 10.02
C LYS A 38 -1.66 -2.98 8.65
N VAL A 39 -1.22 -1.73 8.55
CA VAL A 39 -0.50 -1.24 7.37
C VAL A 39 0.97 -1.59 7.56
N THR A 40 1.53 -2.33 6.60
CA THR A 40 2.88 -2.90 6.71
C THR A 40 3.87 -2.20 5.80
N HIS A 41 3.43 -1.66 4.66
CA HIS A 41 4.32 -0.98 3.72
C HIS A 41 3.58 0.13 2.99
N LEU A 42 4.31 1.18 2.64
CA LEU A 42 4.00 2.09 1.55
C LEU A 42 4.99 1.80 0.42
N VAL A 43 4.48 1.45 -0.76
CA VAL A 43 5.29 1.08 -1.91
C VAL A 43 4.95 1.92 -3.15
N GLU A 44 5.93 2.10 -4.02
CA GLU A 44 5.82 2.73 -5.33
C GLU A 44 6.09 1.68 -6.43
N PHE A 45 5.22 1.61 -7.43
CA PHE A 45 5.43 0.73 -8.60
C PHE A 45 6.45 1.36 -9.56
N ILE A 46 7.52 0.63 -9.90
CA ILE A 46 8.63 1.19 -10.69
C ILE A 46 8.46 1.03 -12.20
N ASP A 47 7.63 0.09 -12.63
CA ASP A 47 7.29 -0.23 -14.01
C ASP A 47 5.85 -0.74 -14.13
N ASP A 48 5.40 -0.95 -15.37
CA ASP A 48 4.09 -1.53 -15.69
C ASP A 48 4.18 -3.05 -15.96
N GLU A 49 5.36 -3.66 -15.77
CA GLU A 49 5.63 -5.03 -16.18
C GLU A 49 5.11 -6.03 -15.14
N LEU A 50 4.34 -7.02 -15.60
CA LEU A 50 3.97 -8.18 -14.80
C LEU A 50 4.95 -9.31 -15.06
N TYR A 51 5.72 -9.67 -14.04
CA TYR A 51 6.72 -10.72 -14.12
C TYR A 51 6.15 -12.05 -13.60
N GLY A 52 6.70 -13.17 -14.08
CA GLY A 52 6.35 -14.50 -13.61
C GLY A 52 6.42 -15.56 -14.70
N GLU A 53 7.14 -16.65 -14.43
CA GLU A 53 7.32 -17.77 -15.37
C GLU A 53 6.83 -19.13 -14.82
N GLY A 54 6.18 -19.16 -13.64
CA GLY A 54 5.89 -20.40 -12.92
C GLY A 54 4.41 -20.67 -12.67
N SER A 55 4.03 -21.95 -12.71
CA SER A 55 2.69 -22.49 -12.39
C SER A 55 2.35 -22.56 -10.89
N GLY A 56 3.10 -21.86 -10.03
CA GLY A 56 2.96 -21.93 -8.57
C GLY A 56 1.94 -20.94 -7.98
N GLU A 57 1.52 -21.20 -6.75
CA GLU A 57 0.57 -20.40 -5.94
C GLU A 57 1.11 -19.01 -5.49
N TRP A 58 2.22 -18.54 -6.05
CA TRP A 58 2.70 -17.15 -5.95
C TRP A 58 3.51 -16.79 -7.21
N GLY A 59 3.02 -17.24 -8.37
CA GLY A 59 3.80 -17.32 -9.61
C GLY A 59 3.97 -16.01 -10.38
N ILE A 60 3.26 -14.95 -9.99
CA ILE A 60 3.34 -13.63 -10.64
C ILE A 60 3.68 -12.53 -9.63
N TYR A 61 4.42 -11.53 -10.08
CA TYR A 61 4.86 -10.42 -9.23
C TYR A 61 5.05 -9.11 -10.00
N ARG A 62 5.04 -8.01 -9.25
CA ARG A 62 5.43 -6.67 -9.71
C ARG A 62 6.67 -6.24 -8.93
N VAL A 63 7.54 -5.45 -9.56
CA VAL A 63 8.67 -4.84 -8.84
C VAL A 63 8.22 -3.51 -8.25
N VAL A 64 8.47 -3.33 -6.96
CA VAL A 64 8.10 -2.14 -6.22
C VAL A 64 9.27 -1.62 -5.41
N LYS A 65 9.31 -0.30 -5.21
CA LYS A 65 10.21 0.37 -4.29
C LYS A 65 9.46 0.61 -2.98
N VAL A 66 10.03 0.16 -1.86
CA VAL A 66 9.47 0.48 -0.54
C VAL A 66 9.87 1.90 -0.17
N LEU A 67 8.87 2.75 0.05
CA LEU A 67 9.07 4.12 0.55
C LEU A 67 9.04 4.17 2.08
N TRP A 68 8.24 3.29 2.69
CA TRP A 68 8.19 3.12 4.14
C TRP A 68 7.80 1.69 4.50
N MET A 69 8.43 1.18 5.56
CA MET A 69 8.05 -0.04 6.26
C MET A 69 8.46 0.08 7.73
N PRO A 70 7.81 -0.62 8.66
CA PRO A 70 8.25 -0.69 10.05
C PRO A 70 9.69 -1.23 10.17
N PRO A 71 10.45 -0.80 11.19
CA PRO A 71 11.73 -1.42 11.55
C PRO A 71 11.64 -2.94 11.70
N GLU A 72 12.73 -3.65 11.41
CA GLU A 72 12.78 -5.12 11.41
C GLU A 72 12.46 -5.74 12.78
N ASP A 73 12.75 -5.03 13.86
CA ASP A 73 12.49 -5.39 15.26
C ASP A 73 11.14 -4.88 15.79
N SER A 74 10.26 -4.36 14.91
CA SER A 74 8.94 -3.87 15.31
C SER A 74 8.07 -4.99 15.88
N ASP A 75 7.47 -4.71 17.02
CA ASP A 75 6.43 -5.55 17.62
C ASP A 75 5.15 -5.47 16.78
N TRP A 76 4.75 -6.59 16.18
CA TRP A 76 3.58 -6.69 15.30
C TRP A 76 2.30 -6.13 15.94
N ASP A 77 2.10 -6.42 17.23
CA ASP A 77 0.88 -6.03 17.93
C ASP A 77 0.80 -4.51 18.14
N LYS A 78 1.96 -3.85 18.16
CA LYS A 78 2.11 -2.39 18.28
C LYS A 78 2.10 -1.65 16.95
N LEU A 79 2.07 -2.36 15.81
CA LEU A 79 1.90 -1.69 14.52
C LEU A 79 0.59 -0.92 14.51
N ARG A 80 0.61 0.27 13.89
CA ARG A 80 -0.57 1.12 13.79
C ARG A 80 -1.70 0.40 13.05
N HIS A 81 -2.91 0.60 13.54
CA HIS A 81 -4.10 0.03 12.92
C HIS A 81 -4.40 0.77 11.62
N GLN A 82 -4.93 0.08 10.61
CA GLN A 82 -5.34 0.70 9.34
C GLN A 82 -6.28 1.89 9.52
N GLN A 83 -7.10 1.90 10.59
CA GLN A 83 -7.99 3.01 10.90
C GLN A 83 -7.22 4.33 11.10
N GLU A 84 -5.98 4.28 11.62
CA GLU A 84 -5.17 5.47 11.77
C GLU A 84 -4.79 6.06 10.40
N PHE A 85 -4.46 5.20 9.43
CA PHE A 85 -4.12 5.62 8.07
C PHE A 85 -5.35 6.11 7.30
N PHE A 86 -6.44 5.34 7.31
CA PHE A 86 -7.63 5.66 6.52
C PHE A 86 -8.58 6.66 7.20
N GLY A 87 -8.48 6.83 8.52
CA GLY A 87 -9.36 7.69 9.32
C GLY A 87 -10.71 7.05 9.69
N PHE A 88 -10.96 5.83 9.24
CA PHE A 88 -12.16 5.03 9.50
C PHE A 88 -11.82 3.53 9.46
N ASP A 89 -12.71 2.68 9.98
CA ASP A 89 -12.52 1.23 9.94
C ASP A 89 -12.64 0.71 8.51
N TYR A 90 -11.50 0.63 7.84
CA TYR A 90 -11.38 0.23 6.45
C TYR A 90 -11.39 -1.29 6.33
N VAL A 91 -12.53 -1.89 5.98
CA VAL A 91 -12.61 -3.36 5.83
C VAL A 91 -12.52 -3.73 4.36
N VAL A 92 -11.29 -3.94 3.87
CA VAL A 92 -11.08 -4.61 2.60
C VAL A 92 -10.06 -5.72 2.77
N GLY A 93 -10.56 -6.94 2.97
CA GLY A 93 -9.78 -8.16 3.21
C GLY A 93 -9.85 -9.15 2.05
N ASP A 94 -10.07 -8.66 0.82
CA ASP A 94 -10.25 -9.49 -0.38
C ASP A 94 -8.95 -9.81 -1.12
N GLY A 95 -7.83 -9.24 -0.68
CA GLY A 95 -6.52 -9.41 -1.33
C GLY A 95 -6.40 -8.68 -2.68
N ALA A 96 -7.36 -7.82 -3.02
CA ALA A 96 -7.35 -7.04 -4.24
C ALA A 96 -6.64 -5.69 -4.08
N ALA A 97 -6.09 -5.19 -5.18
CA ALA A 97 -5.63 -3.82 -5.32
C ALA A 97 -6.85 -2.93 -5.62
N HIS A 98 -7.01 -1.88 -4.82
CA HIS A 98 -8.13 -0.94 -4.89
C HIS A 98 -7.63 0.45 -5.23
N ASP A 99 -8.28 1.08 -6.22
CA ASP A 99 -8.00 2.45 -6.62
C ASP A 99 -8.87 3.40 -5.78
N LEU A 100 -8.22 4.18 -4.90
CA LEU A 100 -8.89 5.15 -4.04
C LEU A 100 -9.41 6.38 -4.80
N SER A 101 -8.99 6.58 -6.05
CA SER A 101 -9.46 7.69 -6.89
C SER A 101 -10.72 7.34 -7.69
N ALA A 102 -11.12 6.07 -7.71
CA ALA A 102 -12.23 5.60 -8.53
C ALA A 102 -13.60 6.02 -7.95
N GLU A 103 -14.24 7.00 -8.60
CA GLU A 103 -15.50 7.65 -8.17
C GLU A 103 -16.67 6.69 -7.85
N ASN A 104 -16.73 5.52 -8.50
CA ASN A 104 -17.80 4.53 -8.32
C ASN A 104 -17.39 3.31 -7.46
N GLN A 105 -16.22 3.38 -6.84
CA GLN A 105 -15.71 2.39 -5.89
C GLN A 105 -15.44 3.08 -4.56
N MET A 106 -14.95 2.36 -3.56
CA MET A 106 -14.39 2.98 -2.35
C MET A 106 -15.32 3.97 -1.61
N GLN A 107 -16.63 3.67 -1.55
CA GLN A 107 -17.64 4.61 -1.03
C GLN A 107 -17.30 5.19 0.36
N GLN A 108 -16.80 4.36 1.27
CA GLN A 108 -16.41 4.83 2.62
C GLN A 108 -15.24 5.81 2.57
N PHE A 109 -14.30 5.61 1.65
CA PHE A 109 -13.18 6.53 1.45
C PHE A 109 -13.69 7.89 0.98
N HIS A 110 -14.51 7.91 -0.08
CA HIS A 110 -15.09 9.14 -0.62
C HIS A 110 -15.97 9.87 0.40
N GLN A 111 -16.81 9.14 1.15
CA GLN A 111 -17.62 9.72 2.23
C GLN A 111 -16.78 10.41 3.31
N TYR A 112 -15.59 9.89 3.62
CA TYR A 112 -14.74 10.43 4.67
C TYR A 112 -13.79 11.53 4.18
N TRP A 113 -13.15 11.32 3.04
CA TRP A 113 -12.06 12.17 2.55
C TRP A 113 -12.50 13.25 1.58
N ASP A 114 -13.57 13.07 0.78
CA ASP A 114 -13.96 14.09 -0.21
C ASP A 114 -14.34 15.41 0.47
N ALA A 115 -15.02 15.34 1.63
CA ALA A 115 -15.33 16.50 2.46
C ALA A 115 -14.10 17.20 3.05
N LYS A 116 -12.93 16.56 3.01
CA LYS A 116 -11.65 17.04 3.55
C LYS A 116 -10.63 17.43 2.47
N GLY A 117 -10.99 17.31 1.19
CA GLY A 117 -10.08 17.56 0.06
C GLY A 117 -9.69 16.30 -0.74
N GLY A 118 -10.42 15.19 -0.55
CA GLY A 118 -10.31 13.95 -1.32
C GLY A 118 -8.95 13.26 -1.17
N LEU A 119 -8.50 12.62 -2.27
CA LEU A 119 -7.25 11.87 -2.33
C LEU A 119 -6.03 12.68 -1.87
N ALA A 120 -5.95 13.97 -2.24
CA ALA A 120 -4.83 14.83 -1.84
C ALA A 120 -4.75 15.03 -0.32
N ALA A 121 -5.92 15.18 0.33
CA ALA A 121 -5.98 15.30 1.79
C ALA A 121 -5.57 13.99 2.49
N PHE A 122 -5.98 12.84 1.93
CA PHE A 122 -5.56 11.53 2.40
C PHE A 122 -4.04 11.33 2.27
N GLN A 123 -3.46 11.67 1.12
CA GLN A 123 -2.01 11.57 0.89
C GLN A 123 -1.23 12.40 1.92
N ASN A 124 -1.62 13.65 2.13
CA ASN A 124 -1.00 14.51 3.16
C ASN A 124 -1.12 13.91 4.58
N HIS A 125 -2.25 13.28 4.90
CA HIS A 125 -2.45 12.63 6.20
C HIS A 125 -1.52 11.42 6.38
N VAL A 126 -1.39 10.58 5.36
CA VAL A 126 -0.47 9.43 5.37
C VAL A 126 0.99 9.90 5.47
N ASP A 127 1.37 10.93 4.73
CA ASP A 127 2.72 11.50 4.77
C ASP A 127 3.08 12.04 6.17
N ASN A 128 2.14 12.73 6.82
CA ASN A 128 2.31 13.21 8.19
C ASN A 128 2.47 12.05 9.18
N LEU A 129 1.61 11.03 9.09
CA LEU A 129 1.71 9.84 9.95
C LEU A 129 3.04 9.12 9.79
N ILE A 130 3.50 8.93 8.55
CA ILE A 130 4.77 8.29 8.27
C ILE A 130 5.93 9.13 8.80
N SER A 131 5.89 10.45 8.61
CA SER A 131 6.91 11.35 9.14
C SER A 131 7.00 11.32 10.67
N GLU A 132 5.84 11.30 11.35
CA GLU A 132 5.77 11.13 12.80
C GLU A 132 6.42 9.81 13.24
N MET A 133 6.05 8.69 12.61
CA MET A 133 6.61 7.38 12.93
C MET A 133 8.13 7.31 12.74
N LEU A 134 8.66 7.97 11.70
CA LEU A 134 10.10 8.04 11.47
C LEU A 134 10.80 8.90 12.54
N SER A 135 10.20 10.00 12.96
CA SER A 135 10.75 10.91 13.99
C SER A 135 10.79 10.32 15.41
N THR A 136 9.94 9.33 15.70
CA THR A 136 9.92 8.65 17.01
C THR A 136 10.99 7.57 17.16
N THR A 137 11.83 7.37 16.14
CA THR A 137 12.85 6.29 16.08
C THR A 137 14.27 6.79 16.37
N GLU A 138 14.44 8.06 16.76
CA GLU A 138 15.73 8.66 17.17
C GLU A 138 15.91 8.72 18.70
#